data_AF-A0A382XR00-F1
#
_entry.id   AF-A0A382XR00-F1
#
_cell.length_a   1.000
_cell.length_b   1.000
_cell.length_c   1.000
_cell.angle_alpha   90.00
_cell.angle_beta   90.00
_cell.angle_gamma   90.00
#
_symmetry.space_group_name_H-M   'P 1'
#
loop_
_entity.id
_entity.type
_entity.pdbx_description
1 polymer ?
#
loop_
_entity_poly.entity_id
_entity_poly.type
_entity_poly.pdbx_seq_one_letter_code
_entity_poly.pdbx_strand_id
1 'polypeptide(L)'
;VVLFAFSTMISWSYYGERCWAWLFGDGSSMVYRWLFLLMVFLGSIITSTNVLDFGDLMILGMAFPNVLGLYFLAGGVKSDLNDYLDKLKKGEFEKTQ
;
A
#
# COMPACT_ATOMS: atom_id res chain seq x y z
N VAL A 1 7.77 -17.69 11.87
CA VAL A 1 6.47 -17.69 11.16
C VAL A 1 5.46 -16.74 11.81
N VAL A 2 5.19 -16.83 13.12
CA VAL A 2 4.21 -15.95 13.80
C VAL A 2 4.56 -14.46 13.70
N LEU A 3 5.81 -14.07 13.97
CA LEU A 3 6.25 -12.66 13.85
C LEU A 3 6.12 -12.13 12.42
N PHE A 4 6.31 -12.99 11.42
CA PHE A 4 6.19 -12.63 10.02
C PHE A 4 4.72 -12.41 9.61
N ALA A 5 3.82 -13.28 10.06
CA ALA A 5 2.38 -13.08 9.87
C ALA A 5 1.92 -11.79 10.56
N PHE A 6 2.42 -11.52 11.78
CA PHE A 6 2.10 -10.30 12.52
C PHE A 6 2.59 -9.03 11.83
N SER A 7 3.85 -9.00 11.36
CA SER A 7 4.36 -7.84 10.60
C SER A 7 3.56 -7.60 9.32
N THR A 8 3.15 -8.67 8.64
CA THR A 8 2.30 -8.59 7.45
C THR A 8 0.96 -7.95 7.81
N MET A 9 0.29 -8.43 8.86
CA MET A 9 -0.99 -7.86 9.31
C MET A 9 -0.89 -6.38 9.68
N ILE A 10 0.20 -5.95 10.34
CA ILE A 10 0.41 -4.52 10.66
C ILE A 10 0.52 -3.69 9.39
N SER A 11 1.34 -4.11 8.42
CA SER A 11 1.53 -3.39 7.16
C SER A 11 0.20 -3.24 6.41
N TRP A 12 -0.56 -4.33 6.26
CA TRP A 12 -1.85 -4.30 5.57
C TRP A 12 -2.90 -3.45 6.29
N SER A 13 -2.92 -3.49 7.62
CA SER A 13 -3.76 -2.59 8.43
C SER A 13 -3.43 -1.12 8.18
N TYR A 14 -2.15 -0.76 8.17
CA TYR A 14 -1.72 0.62 7.91
C TYR A 14 -2.05 1.09 6.50
N TYR A 15 -1.75 0.28 5.48
CA TYR A 15 -2.07 0.62 4.08
C TYR A 15 -3.58 0.80 3.89
N GLY A 16 -4.39 -0.11 4.46
CA GLY A 16 -5.83 0.00 4.37
C GLY A 16 -6.40 1.19 5.16
N GLU A 17 -5.84 1.53 6.31
CA GLU A 17 -6.23 2.74 7.07
C GLU A 17 -5.97 4.01 6.26
N ARG A 18 -4.83 4.08 5.55
CA ARG A 18 -4.53 5.21 4.65
C ARG A 18 -5.50 5.28 3.47
N CYS A 19 -5.83 4.15 2.83
CA CYS A 19 -6.83 4.10 1.77
C CYS A 19 -8.23 4.52 2.27
N TRP A 20 -8.60 4.09 3.48
CA TRP A 20 -9.87 4.46 4.11
C TRP A 20 -9.93 5.95 4.43
N ALA A 21 -8.88 6.50 5.02
CA ALA A 21 -8.78 7.93 5.31
C ALA A 21 -8.83 8.78 4.04
N TRP A 22 -8.24 8.31 2.94
CA TRP A 22 -8.34 8.97 1.64
C TRP A 22 -9.76 8.98 1.08
N LEU A 23 -10.53 7.90 1.27
CA LEU A 23 -11.89 7.78 0.74
C LEU A 23 -12.97 8.44 1.61
N PHE A 24 -12.86 8.34 2.94
CA PHE A 24 -13.89 8.77 3.90
C PHE A 24 -13.44 9.87 4.87
N GLY A 25 -12.18 10.32 4.79
CA GLY A 25 -11.58 11.32 5.67
C GLY A 25 -10.94 10.73 6.94
N ASP A 26 -10.00 11.48 7.54
CA ASP A 26 -9.19 11.05 8.70
C ASP A 26 -10.01 10.78 9.97
N GLY A 27 -11.24 11.28 10.08
CA GLY A 27 -12.10 11.09 11.25
C GLY A 27 -12.64 9.66 11.43
N SER A 28 -12.53 8.81 10.42
CA SER A 28 -13.12 7.45 10.42
C SER A 28 -12.10 6.31 10.64
N SER A 29 -10.83 6.63 10.90
CA SER A 29 -9.78 5.62 11.08
C SER A 29 -10.06 4.61 12.21
N MET A 30 -10.77 5.03 13.25
CA MET A 30 -11.18 4.14 14.35
C MET A 30 -12.15 3.04 13.88
N VAL A 31 -13.05 3.37 12.95
CA VAL A 31 -14.02 2.40 12.37
C VAL A 31 -13.28 1.36 11.54
N TYR A 32 -12.31 1.79 10.74
CA TYR A 32 -11.47 0.89 9.94
C TYR A 32 -10.72 -0.12 10.82
N ARG A 33 -10.13 0.33 11.93
CA ARG A 33 -9.40 -0.54 12.87
C ARG A 33 -10.29 -1.64 13.45
N TRP A 34 -11.51 -1.30 13.86
CA TRP A 34 -12.48 -2.29 14.35
C TRP A 34 -12.88 -3.28 13.26
N LEU A 35 -13.16 -2.79 12.04
CA LEU A 35 -13.49 -3.64 10.90
C LEU A 35 -12.35 -4.61 10.56
N PHE A 36 -11.11 -4.13 10.56
CA PHE A 36 -9.92 -4.94 10.29
C PHE A 36 -9.76 -6.07 11.31
N LEU A 37 -9.90 -5.78 12.61
CA LEU A 37 -9.82 -6.80 13.66
C LEU A 37 -10.90 -7.88 13.51
N LEU A 38 -12.13 -7.48 13.15
CA LEU A 38 -13.22 -8.42 12.89
C LEU A 38 -12.93 -9.30 11.66
N MET A 39 -12.42 -8.72 10.56
CA MET A 39 -12.03 -9.49 9.38
C MET A 39 -10.89 -10.48 9.66
N VAL A 40 -9.89 -10.10 10.48
CA VAL A 40 -8.80 -11.01 10.89
C VAL A 40 -9.35 -12.20 11.69
N PHE A 41 -10.28 -11.94 12.62
CA PHE A 41 -10.92 -13.01 13.39
C PHE A 41 -11.73 -13.94 12.48
N LEU A 42 -12.55 -13.40 11.57
CA LEU A 42 -13.32 -14.19 10.60
C LEU A 42 -12.41 -14.98 9.65
N GLY A 43 -11.31 -14.38 9.20
CA GLY A 43 -10.31 -15.04 8.36
C GLY A 43 -9.65 -16.26 9.02
N SER A 44 -9.61 -16.30 10.35
CA SER A 44 -9.14 -17.48 11.10
C SER A 44 -10.14 -18.64 11.12
N ILE A 45 -11.42 -18.39 10.80
CA ILE A 45 -12.52 -19.37 10.90
C ILE A 45 -12.93 -19.88 9.51
N ILE A 46 -12.81 -19.05 8.47
CA ILE A 46 -13.20 -19.37 7.10
C ILE A 46 -12.16 -20.28 6.43
N THR A 47 -12.62 -21.21 5.59
CA THR A 47 -11.77 -22.12 4.80
C THR A 47 -10.85 -21.34 3.86
N SER A 48 -9.54 -21.61 3.94
CA SER A 48 -8.50 -20.79 3.31
C SER A 48 -8.58 -20.73 1.78
N THR A 49 -9.01 -21.78 1.07
CA THR A 49 -8.93 -21.83 -0.40
C THR A 49 -9.71 -20.68 -1.08
N ASN A 50 -10.99 -20.52 -0.76
CA ASN A 50 -11.82 -19.50 -1.40
C ASN A 50 -11.40 -18.07 -1.02
N VAL A 51 -10.85 -17.88 0.18
CA VAL A 51 -10.40 -16.56 0.66
C VAL A 51 -9.10 -16.14 -0.03
N LEU A 52 -8.20 -17.09 -0.28
CA LEU A 52 -6.95 -16.86 -1.00
C LEU A 52 -7.22 -16.49 -2.45
N ASP A 53 -8.06 -17.25 -3.16
CA ASP A 53 -8.42 -16.96 -4.56
C ASP A 53 -9.10 -15.57 -4.69
N PHE A 54 -9.97 -15.22 -3.73
CA PHE A 54 -10.60 -13.91 -3.70
C PHE A 54 -9.59 -12.79 -3.40
N GLY A 55 -8.67 -13.00 -2.46
CA GLY A 55 -7.61 -12.06 -2.13
C GLY A 55 -6.70 -11.76 -3.33
N ASP A 56 -6.31 -12.80 -4.08
CA ASP A 56 -5.49 -12.65 -5.27
C ASP A 56 -6.19 -11.82 -6.35
N LEU A 57 -7.50 -12.03 -6.55
CA LEU A 57 -8.31 -11.20 -7.46
C LEU A 57 -8.36 -9.74 -7.01
N MET A 58 -8.47 -9.46 -5.70
CA MET A 58 -8.46 -8.09 -5.19
C MET A 58 -7.10 -7.41 -5.39
N ILE A 59 -5.99 -8.12 -5.14
CA ILE A 59 -4.63 -7.61 -5.37
C ILE A 59 -4.43 -7.32 -6.85
N LEU A 60 -4.86 -8.22 -7.72
CA LEU A 60 -4.81 -8.02 -9.17
C LEU A 60 -5.66 -6.82 -9.61
N GLY A 61 -6.84 -6.66 -9.02
CA GLY A 61 -7.71 -5.50 -9.25
C GLY A 61 -7.06 -4.17 -8.85
N MET A 62 -6.26 -4.14 -7.78
CA MET A 62 -5.48 -2.96 -7.39
C MET A 62 -4.23 -2.75 -8.26
N ALA A 63 -3.58 -3.83 -8.68
CA ALA A 63 -2.37 -3.77 -9.50
C ALA A 63 -2.64 -3.22 -10.91
N PHE A 64 -3.76 -3.60 -11.52
CA PHE A 64 -4.11 -3.18 -12.88
C PHE A 64 -4.12 -1.65 -13.09
N PRO A 65 -4.89 -0.84 -12.34
CA PRO A 65 -4.86 0.61 -12.48
C PRO A 65 -3.51 1.22 -12.07
N ASN A 66 -2.80 0.62 -11.12
CA ASN A 66 -1.48 1.11 -10.70
C ASN A 66 -0.43 0.98 -11.80
N VAL A 67 -0.36 -0.18 -12.46
CA VAL A 67 0.55 -0.43 -13.59
C VAL A 67 0.22 0.47 -14.78
N LEU A 68 -1.07 0.67 -15.08
CA LEU A 68 -1.49 1.61 -16.12
C LEU A 68 -1.06 3.04 -15.80
N GLY A 69 -1.27 3.49 -14.56
CA GLY A 69 -0.82 4.81 -14.10
C GLY A 69 0.69 4.99 -14.24
N LEU A 70 1.46 3.99 -13.82
CA LEU A 70 2.93 3.97 -13.97
C LEU A 70 3.35 4.06 -15.44
N TYR A 71 2.67 3.37 -16.35
CA TYR A 71 2.99 3.43 -17.78
C TYR A 71 2.84 4.86 -18.33
N PHE A 72 1.75 5.56 -17.98
CA PHE A 72 1.55 6.95 -18.39
C PHE A 72 2.54 7.92 -17.72
N LEU A 73 2.86 7.69 -16.45
CA LEU A 73 3.77 8.55 -15.67
C LEU A 73 5.26 8.26 -15.93
N ALA A 74 5.59 7.14 -16.57
CA ALA A 74 6.98 6.70 -16.78
C ALA A 74 7.85 7.75 -17.47
N GLY A 75 7.28 8.50 -18.42
CA GLY A 75 7.98 9.60 -19.09
C GLY A 75 8.34 10.76 -18.15
N GLY A 76 7.39 11.18 -17.31
CA GLY A 76 7.60 12.25 -16.32
C GLY A 76 8.59 11.83 -15.25
N VAL A 77 8.41 10.64 -14.67
CA VAL A 77 9.33 10.08 -13.67
C VAL A 77 10.75 9.96 -14.20
N LYS A 78 10.93 9.61 -15.47
CA LYS A 78 12.26 9.58 -16.11
C LYS A 78 12.90 10.97 -16.17
N SER A 79 12.12 12.01 -16.47
CA SER A 79 12.61 13.40 -16.46
C SER A 79 13.02 13.82 -15.06
N ASP A 80 12.13 13.63 -14.08
CA ASP A 80 12.38 14.00 -12.69
C ASP A 80 13.58 13.24 -12.10
N LEU A 81 13.74 11.96 -12.48
CA LEU A 81 14.89 11.15 -12.08
C LEU A 81 16.20 11.68 -12.67
N ASN A 82 16.22 12.07 -13.95
CA ASN A 82 17.41 12.67 -14.57
C ASN A 82 17.77 13.99 -13.88
N ASP A 83 16.78 14.85 -13.60
CA ASP A 83 16.98 16.11 -12.90
C ASP A 83 17.50 15.89 -11.47
N TYR A 84 16.96 14.89 -10.75
CA TYR A 84 17.44 14.49 -9.44
C TYR A 84 18.90 14.01 -9.49
N LEU A 85 19.24 13.15 -10.45
CA LEU A 85 20.60 12.62 -10.60
C LEU A 85 21.61 13.71 -10.99
N ASP A 86 21.21 14.69 -11.80
CA ASP A 86 22.07 15.81 -12.17
C ASP A 86 22.31 16.74 -10.99
N LYS A 87 21.29 17.02 -10.17
CA LYS A 87 21.45 17.74 -8.89
C LYS A 87 22.33 16.98 -7.90
N LEU A 88 22.23 15.64 -7.88
CA LEU A 88 23.05 14.78 -7.02
C LEU A 88 24.53 14.86 -7.40
N LYS A 89 24.83 14.79 -8.70
CA LYS A 89 26.20 14.90 -9.22
C LYS A 89 26.83 16.27 -8.98
N LYS A 90 26.01 17.33 -9.00
CA LYS A 90 26.46 18.69 -8.69
C LYS A 90 26.65 18.96 -7.20
N GLY A 91 26.25 18.02 -6.33
CA GLY A 91 26.36 18.18 -4.88
C GLY A 91 25.42 19.24 -4.30
N GLU A 92 24.32 19.55 -5.01
CA GLU A 92 23.36 20.61 -4.63
C GLU A 92 22.40 20.20 -3.53
N PHE A 93 22.34 18.91 -3.18
CA PHE A 93 21.58 18.48 -2.01
C PHE A 93 22.36 18.87 -0.76
N GLU A 94 21.84 19.86 -0.03
CA GLU A 94 22.28 20.14 1.32
C GLU A 94 22.26 18.83 2.12
N LYS A 95 23.36 18.54 2.82
CA LYS A 95 23.34 17.53 3.87
C LYS A 95 22.30 17.99 4.88
N THR A 96 21.11 17.40 4.83
CA THR A 96 20.17 17.49 5.94
C THR A 96 20.93 17.05 7.18
N GLN A 97 21.18 18.01 8.08
CA GLN A 97 21.84 17.79 9.37
C GLN A 97 21.09 16.76 10.20
#